data_AF-A0A5S4YDZ4-F1
#
_entry.id   AF-A0A5S4YDZ4-F1
#
_cell.length_a   1.000
_cell.length_b   1.000
_cell.length_c   1.000
_cell.angle_alpha   90.00
_cell.angle_beta   90.00
_cell.angle_gamma   90.00
#
_symmetry.space_group_name_H-M   'P 1'
#
loop_
_entity.id
_entity.type
_entity.pdbx_description
1 polymer ?
#
loop_
_entity_poly.entity_id
_entity_poly.type
_entity_poly.pdbx_seq_one_letter_code
_entity_poly.pdbx_strand_id
1 'polypeptide(L)' 'MIEKKKSAKRGRRSPVGDRRQFLTMMDPEIIRAIKTAAIAEDRAAWSVMEEAAREWLERRKKR' A
#
# COMPACT_ATOMS: atom_id res chain seq x y z
N MET A 1 -36.67 6.45 -3.89
CA MET A 1 -35.54 7.17 -4.52
C MET A 1 -34.26 6.40 -4.20
N ILE A 2 -33.60 5.83 -5.20
CA ILE A 2 -32.30 5.16 -5.02
C ILE A 2 -31.23 6.23 -5.29
N GLU A 3 -30.61 6.75 -4.24
CA GLU A 3 -29.45 7.63 -4.38
C GLU A 3 -28.36 6.89 -5.17
N LYS A 4 -28.10 7.36 -6.40
CA LYS A 4 -26.93 6.94 -7.17
C LYS A 4 -25.68 7.43 -6.44
N LYS A 5 -25.05 6.54 -5.65
CA LYS A 5 -23.70 6.78 -5.10
C LYS A 5 -22.77 7.16 -6.26
N LYS A 6 -22.20 8.37 -6.20
CA LYS A 6 -21.15 8.83 -7.13
C LYS A 6 -20.04 7.77 -7.15
N SER A 7 -19.71 7.28 -8.34
CA SER A 7 -18.58 6.39 -8.55
C SER A 7 -17.31 7.08 -8.05
N ALA A 8 -16.61 6.48 -7.08
CA ALA A 8 -15.31 6.95 -6.65
C ALA A 8 -14.42 7.10 -7.89
N LYS A 9 -13.81 8.28 -8.09
CA LYS A 9 -12.85 8.52 -9.17
C LYS A 9 -11.83 7.38 -9.13
N ARG A 10 -11.68 6.64 -10.24
CA ARG A 10 -10.64 5.61 -10.37
C ARG A 10 -9.30 6.31 -10.13
N GLY A 11 -8.71 6.10 -8.96
CA GLY A 11 -7.38 6.60 -8.63
C GLY A 11 -6.38 6.12 -9.67
N ARG A 12 -5.30 6.89 -9.86
CA ARG A 12 -4.23 6.55 -10.79
C ARG A 12 -3.66 5.18 -10.39
N ARG A 13 -3.77 4.17 -11.25
CA ARG A 13 -3.16 2.86 -10.98
C ARG A 13 -1.63 3.02 -11.08
N SER A 14 -0.92 2.76 -9.99
CA SER A 14 0.54 2.68 -10.03
C SER A 14 0.97 1.49 -10.89
N PRO A 15 1.93 1.64 -11.82
CA PRO A 15 2.43 0.53 -12.61
C PRO A 15 3.14 -0.49 -11.71
N VAL A 16 2.81 -1.77 -11.89
CA VAL A 16 3.31 -2.86 -11.05
C VAL A 16 4.63 -3.45 -11.57
N GLY A 17 4.89 -3.40 -12.89
CA GLY A 17 6.10 -3.96 -13.50
C GLY A 17 6.22 -5.47 -13.24
N ASP A 18 7.45 -5.95 -13.03
CA ASP A 18 7.76 -7.38 -12.79
C ASP A 18 7.51 -7.87 -11.36
N ARG A 19 6.80 -7.08 -10.55
CA ARG A 19 6.55 -7.41 -9.14
C ARG A 19 5.60 -8.60 -9.02
N ARG A 20 5.85 -9.43 -8.00
CA ARG A 20 5.01 -10.57 -7.63
C ARG A 20 4.28 -10.31 -6.32
N GLN A 21 3.15 -10.99 -6.11
CA GLN A 21 2.43 -10.93 -4.84
C GLN A 21 3.25 -11.60 -3.72
N PHE A 22 3.26 -10.98 -2.55
CA PHE A 22 3.87 -11.50 -1.34
C PHE A 22 2.78 -11.59 -0.27
N LEU A 23 2.36 -12.80 0.08
CA LEU A 23 1.30 -13.06 1.05
C LEU A 23 1.90 -13.18 2.45
N THR A 24 1.48 -12.31 3.36
CA THR A 24 1.93 -12.30 4.77
C THR A 24 0.77 -12.04 5.72
N MET A 25 1.04 -12.24 7.01
CA MET A 25 0.13 -11.83 8.08
C MET A 25 0.57 -10.50 8.67
N MET A 26 -0.40 -9.67 9.07
CA MET A 26 -0.21 -8.38 9.73
C MET A 26 -1.48 -8.04 10.52
N ASP A 27 -1.32 -7.27 11.60
CA ASP A 27 -2.44 -6.74 12.38
C ASP A 27 -3.42 -5.93 11.48
N PRO A 28 -4.74 -6.12 11.62
CA PRO A 28 -5.74 -5.45 10.78
C PRO A 28 -5.75 -3.92 10.91
N GLU A 29 -5.48 -3.37 12.09
CA GLU A 29 -5.41 -1.92 12.30
C GLU A 29 -4.15 -1.34 11.66
N ILE A 30 -3.03 -2.07 11.68
CA ILE A 30 -1.83 -1.68 10.94
C ILE A 30 -2.10 -1.69 9.42
N ILE A 31 -2.76 -2.73 8.90
CA ILE A 31 -3.18 -2.79 7.48
C ILE A 31 -4.04 -1.57 7.12
N ARG A 32 -4.99 -1.19 7.99
CA ARG A 32 -5.83 -0.01 7.78
C ARG A 32 -4.99 1.26 7.74
N ALA A 33 -4.09 1.45 8.70
CA ALA A 33 -3.23 2.62 8.78
C ALA A 33 -2.37 2.78 7.51
N ILE A 34 -1.72 1.71 7.05
CA ILE A 34 -0.90 1.72 5.83
C ILE A 34 -1.74 2.12 4.61
N LYS A 35 -2.93 1.53 4.47
CA LYS A 35 -3.82 1.85 3.34
C LYS A 35 -4.28 3.31 3.36
N THR A 36 -4.62 3.84 4.53
CA THR A 36 -5.01 5.24 4.70
C THR A 36 -3.86 6.18 4.34
N ALA A 37 -2.64 5.90 4.83
CA ALA A 37 -1.45 6.68 4.48
C ALA A 37 -1.17 6.65 2.97
N ALA A 38 -1.23 5.47 2.36
CA ALA A 38 -1.01 5.32 0.92
C ALA A 38 -2.04 6.13 0.08
N ILE A 39 -3.31 6.18 0.52
CA ILE A 39 -4.35 7.00 -0.10
C ILE A 39 -4.01 8.50 0.04
N ALA A 40 -3.58 8.94 1.23
CA ALA A 40 -3.24 10.33 1.48
C ALA A 40 -2.05 10.80 0.62
N GLU A 41 -1.11 9.91 0.31
CA GLU A 41 0.06 10.18 -0.52
C GLU A 41 -0.15 9.96 -2.03
N ASP A 42 -1.35 9.57 -2.48
CA ASP A 42 -1.63 9.13 -3.87
C ASP A 42 -0.66 8.03 -4.36
N ARG A 43 -0.34 7.08 -3.47
CA ARG A 43 0.57 5.95 -3.72
C ARG A 43 -0.12 4.61 -3.53
N ALA A 44 0.42 3.58 -4.17
CA ALA A 44 -0.02 2.21 -3.91
C ALA A 44 0.56 1.68 -2.59
N ALA A 45 -0.27 1.01 -1.79
CA ALA A 45 0.15 0.43 -0.50
C ALA A 45 1.33 -0.56 -0.63
N TRP A 46 1.46 -1.26 -1.75
CA TRP A 46 2.63 -2.14 -1.98
C TRP A 46 3.94 -1.35 -2.03
N SER A 47 3.93 -0.09 -2.49
CA SER A 47 5.13 0.74 -2.57
C SER A 47 5.59 1.16 -1.18
N VAL A 48 4.65 1.49 -0.29
CA VAL A 48 4.93 1.79 1.13
C VAL A 48 5.54 0.56 1.81
N MET A 49 4.97 -0.62 1.57
CA MET A 49 5.51 -1.87 2.12
C MET A 49 6.88 -2.24 1.55
N GLU A 50 7.12 -2.02 0.25
CA GLU A 50 8.43 -2.25 -0.37
C GLU A 50 9.50 -1.31 0.22
N GLU A 51 9.15 -0.05 0.46
CA GLU A 51 10.02 0.93 1.12
C GLU A 51 10.37 0.51 2.55
N ALA A 52 9.36 0.18 3.37
CA ALA A 52 9.56 -0.31 4.74
C ALA A 52 10.43 -1.57 4.78
N ALA A 53 10.23 -2.51 3.85
CA ALA A 53 11.04 -3.72 3.74
C ALA A 53 12.49 -3.41 3.36
N ARG A 54 12.73 -2.49 2.41
CA ARG A 54 14.08 -2.04 2.03
C ARG A 54 14.81 -1.43 3.22
N GLU A 55 14.17 -0.52 3.94
CA GLU A 55 14.80 0.09 5.11
C GLU A 55 15.15 -0.93 6.20
N TRP A 56 14.26 -1.88 6.47
CA TRP A 56 14.52 -2.94 7.44
C TRP A 56 15.74 -3.80 7.03
N LEU A 57 15.85 -4.15 5.74
CA LEU A 57 16.99 -4.89 5.22
C LEU A 57 18.30 -4.08 5.32
N GLU A 58 18.27 -2.79 5.02
CA GLU A 58 19.45 -1.92 5.16
C GLU A 58 19.90 -1.80 6.62
N ARG A 59 18.96 -1.66 7.57
CA ARG A 59 19.28 -1.71 9.00
C ARG A 59 19.88 -3.05 9.42
N ARG A 60 19.40 -4.16 8.84
CA ARG A 60 19.91 -5.49 9.13
C ARG A 60 21.33 -5.71 8.60
N LYS A 61 21.68 -5.20 7.41
CA LYS A 61 23.04 -5.31 6.84
C LYS A 61 24.10 -4.58 7.65
N LYS A 62 23.71 -3.54 8.38
CA LYS A 62 24.60 -2.74 9.25
C LYS A 62 24.86 -3.38 10.61
N ARG A 63 24.21 -4.50 10.92
CA ARG A 63 24.47 -5.32 12.12
C ARG A 63 25.45 -6.43 11.77
#